data_AF-A0A522AI53-F1
#
_entry.id   AF-A0A522AI53-F1
#
_cell.length_a   1.000
_cell.length_b   1.000
_cell.length_c   1.000
_cell.angle_alpha   90.00
_cell.angle_beta   90.00
_cell.angle_gamma   90.00
#
_symmetry.space_group_name_H-M   'P 1'
#
loop_
_entity.id
_entity.type
_entity.pdbx_description
1 polymer ?
#
loop_
_entity_poly.entity_id
_entity_poly.type
_entity_poly.pdbx_seq_one_letter_code
_entity_poly.pdbx_strand_id
1 'polypeptide(L)'
;AELAGRGLNVMPLMPGAFGRDVHPGSTHGVLIRVYPVNSFKGQYKRALDDRAPRLSGIVRVIVAVEDIEHAVEVYGSQFKLPMGNILDDAERGVWSAICRPPTGGVIELVAVKDPSRTFARAIERHLEEKREGMYALVLESSDLPATAKSLAGHGIRVHPAADNRNVLEVPREDAFGALIRIQAA
;
A
#
# COMPACT_ATOMS: atom_id res chain seq x y z
N ALA A 1 -2.14 24.21 -8.79
CA ALA A 1 -1.60 25.41 -8.13
C ALA A 1 -1.23 25.10 -6.69
N GLU A 2 -2.17 24.59 -5.87
CA GLU A 2 -1.94 24.37 -4.44
C GLU A 2 -0.87 23.32 -4.10
N LEU A 3 -0.87 22.13 -4.73
CA LEU A 3 0.15 21.08 -4.47
C LEU A 3 1.57 21.54 -4.84
N ALA A 4 1.73 22.18 -6.00
CA ALA A 4 3.02 22.73 -6.43
C ALA A 4 3.52 23.83 -5.50
N GLY A 5 2.62 24.68 -4.98
CA GLY A 5 2.95 25.70 -3.98
C GLY A 5 3.40 25.13 -2.62
N ARG A 6 3.23 23.83 -2.39
CA ARG A 6 3.68 23.10 -1.20
C ARG A 6 4.93 22.25 -1.44
N GLY A 7 5.62 22.44 -2.58
CA GLY A 7 6.88 21.76 -2.90
C GLY A 7 6.75 20.44 -3.65
N LEU A 8 5.53 19.98 -3.96
CA LEU A 8 5.33 18.73 -4.72
C LEU A 8 5.53 18.96 -6.21
N ASN A 9 6.26 18.05 -6.87
CA ASN A 9 6.40 18.06 -8.31
C ASN A 9 5.12 17.49 -8.97
N VAL A 10 4.29 18.38 -9.53
CA VAL A 10 3.03 18.01 -10.21
C VAL A 10 3.30 17.86 -11.70
N MET A 11 2.96 16.70 -12.26
CA MET A 11 3.14 16.44 -13.69
C MET A 11 2.14 17.27 -14.54
N PRO A 12 2.46 17.57 -15.81
CA PRO A 12 1.54 18.23 -16.73
C PRO A 12 0.20 17.47 -16.84
N LEU A 13 -0.89 18.21 -17.06
CA LEU A 13 -2.20 17.61 -17.30
C LEU A 13 -2.19 16.79 -18.59
N MET A 14 -2.39 15.49 -18.46
CA MET A 14 -2.60 14.62 -19.63
C MET A 14 -3.98 14.91 -20.25
N PRO A 15 -4.08 15.15 -21.57
CA PRO A 15 -5.36 15.35 -22.24
C PRO A 15 -6.33 14.20 -21.97
N GLY A 16 -7.54 14.50 -21.50
CA GLY A 16 -8.56 13.51 -21.15
C GLY A 16 -8.43 12.87 -19.76
N ALA A 17 -7.37 13.17 -19.01
CA ALA A 17 -7.24 12.71 -17.63
C ALA A 17 -7.99 13.65 -16.68
N PHE A 18 -8.97 13.11 -15.96
CA PHE A 18 -9.47 13.73 -14.74
C PHE A 18 -8.43 13.51 -13.62
N GLY A 19 -8.15 14.51 -12.79
CA GLY A 19 -7.20 14.41 -11.66
C GLY A 19 -5.89 15.18 -11.81
N ARG A 20 -4.96 15.00 -10.86
CA ARG A 20 -3.62 15.59 -10.85
C ARG A 20 -2.59 14.53 -10.45
N ASP A 21 -1.56 14.38 -11.26
CA ASP A 21 -0.44 13.48 -11.00
C ASP A 21 0.64 14.18 -10.19
N VAL A 22 1.07 13.54 -9.11
CA VAL A 22 2.25 13.92 -8.33
C VAL A 22 3.36 12.94 -8.64
N HIS A 23 4.49 13.47 -9.07
CA HIS A 23 5.63 12.70 -9.55
C HIS A 23 6.22 11.83 -8.42
N PRO A 24 6.63 10.57 -8.70
CA PRO A 24 7.21 9.64 -7.70
C PRO A 24 8.38 10.20 -6.90
N GLY A 25 9.16 11.11 -7.50
CA GLY A 25 10.27 11.79 -6.84
C GLY A 25 9.84 12.72 -5.68
N SER A 26 8.55 13.02 -5.53
CA SER A 26 8.00 13.80 -4.42
C SER A 26 7.22 12.94 -3.41
N THR A 27 7.22 11.62 -3.58
CA THR A 27 6.30 10.70 -2.88
C THR A 27 6.99 9.37 -2.57
N HIS A 28 8.32 9.39 -2.42
CA HIS A 28 9.13 8.21 -2.09
C HIS A 28 8.88 7.04 -3.05
N GLY A 29 8.94 7.32 -4.35
CA GLY A 29 8.82 6.30 -5.40
C GLY A 29 7.40 5.89 -5.80
N VAL A 30 6.37 6.48 -5.20
CA VAL A 30 4.96 6.15 -5.51
C VAL A 30 4.32 7.19 -6.43
N LEU A 31 3.90 6.81 -7.64
CA LEU A 31 3.09 7.72 -8.48
C LEU A 31 1.70 7.89 -7.83
N ILE A 32 1.34 9.11 -7.44
CA ILE A 32 0.03 9.40 -6.83
C ILE A 32 -0.80 10.24 -7.78
N ARG A 33 -2.01 9.78 -8.10
CA ARG A 33 -3.01 10.59 -8.81
C ARG A 33 -4.13 10.98 -7.85
N VAL A 34 -4.35 12.28 -7.72
CA VAL A 34 -5.40 12.85 -6.87
C VAL A 34 -6.65 13.14 -7.71
N TYR A 35 -7.80 12.68 -7.22
CA TYR A 35 -9.12 12.91 -7.82
C TYR A 35 -10.08 13.60 -6.82
N PRO A 36 -11.15 14.24 -7.30
CA PRO A 36 -12.29 14.57 -6.44
C PRO A 36 -12.82 13.31 -5.74
N VAL A 37 -13.22 13.46 -4.48
CA VAL A 37 -13.87 12.40 -3.71
C VAL A 37 -15.12 11.91 -4.47
N ASN A 38 -15.30 10.59 -4.54
CA ASN A 38 -16.41 9.95 -5.27
C ASN A 38 -16.49 10.32 -6.77
N SER A 39 -15.35 10.61 -7.39
CA SER A 39 -15.24 10.90 -8.83
C SER A 39 -15.62 9.73 -9.74
N PHE A 40 -15.55 8.50 -9.24
CA PHE A 40 -16.07 7.31 -9.92
C PHE A 40 -17.45 6.94 -9.36
N LYS A 41 -18.45 6.83 -10.25
CA LYS A 41 -19.85 6.48 -9.91
C LYS A 41 -20.33 5.19 -10.59
N GLY A 42 -19.41 4.36 -11.08
CA GLY A 42 -19.78 3.13 -11.77
C GLY A 42 -20.38 2.10 -10.81
N GLN A 43 -21.49 1.48 -11.23
CA GLN A 43 -22.01 0.28 -10.58
C GLN A 43 -21.30 -0.95 -11.14
N TYR A 44 -20.85 -1.84 -10.27
CA TYR A 44 -20.23 -3.10 -10.68
C TYR A 44 -21.29 -3.97 -11.38
N LYS A 45 -21.07 -4.31 -12.65
CA LYS A 45 -22.10 -4.88 -13.53
C LYS A 45 -22.36 -6.37 -13.34
N ARG A 46 -21.65 -7.06 -12.43
CA ARG A 46 -21.73 -8.52 -12.30
C ARG A 46 -21.72 -8.94 -10.83
N ALA A 47 -22.71 -9.73 -10.42
CA ALA A 47 -22.65 -10.41 -9.13
C ALA A 47 -21.40 -11.32 -9.10
N LEU A 48 -20.65 -11.26 -8.00
CA LEU A 48 -19.63 -12.27 -7.73
C LEU A 48 -20.33 -13.62 -7.58
N ASP A 49 -19.72 -14.69 -8.09
CA ASP A 49 -20.23 -16.03 -7.81
C ASP A 49 -20.07 -16.36 -6.31
N ASP A 50 -20.78 -17.38 -5.84
CA ASP A 50 -20.70 -17.79 -4.43
C ASP A 50 -19.33 -18.39 -4.04
N ARG A 51 -18.44 -18.61 -5.01
CA ARG A 51 -17.10 -19.19 -4.83
C ARG A 51 -16.01 -18.13 -4.74
N ALA A 52 -16.34 -16.87 -5.02
CA ALA A 52 -15.41 -15.76 -4.96
C ALA A 52 -14.88 -15.62 -3.52
N PRO A 53 -13.58 -15.30 -3.34
CA PRO A 53 -12.94 -15.23 -2.02
C PRO A 53 -13.47 -14.10 -1.10
N ARG A 54 -14.47 -13.31 -1.54
CA ARG A 54 -15.10 -12.19 -0.80
C ARG A 54 -14.07 -11.29 -0.09
N LEU A 55 -12.98 -10.98 -0.78
CA LEU A 55 -11.95 -10.07 -0.31
C LEU A 55 -12.51 -8.64 -0.20
N SER A 56 -12.00 -7.89 0.76
CA SER A 56 -12.19 -6.44 0.79
C SER A 56 -11.46 -5.76 -0.37
N GLY A 57 -11.69 -4.45 -0.53
CA GLY A 57 -10.81 -3.60 -1.33
C GLY A 57 -9.43 -3.42 -0.66
N ILE A 58 -8.59 -2.56 -1.22
CA ILE A 58 -7.32 -2.21 -0.59
C ILE A 58 -7.62 -1.42 0.69
N VAL A 59 -7.30 -2.01 1.85
CA VAL A 59 -7.47 -1.37 3.16
C VAL A 59 -6.19 -0.67 3.62
N ARG A 60 -5.03 -1.10 3.10
CA ARG A 60 -3.74 -0.48 3.39
C ARG A 60 -2.77 -0.60 2.22
N VAL A 61 -1.98 0.44 2.01
CA VAL A 61 -0.78 0.40 1.17
C VAL A 61 0.44 0.55 2.08
N ILE A 62 1.40 -0.37 1.99
CA ILE A 62 2.67 -0.27 2.70
C ILE A 62 3.70 0.34 1.74
N VAL A 63 4.34 1.43 2.15
CA VAL A 63 5.38 2.14 1.40
C VAL A 63 6.68 2.03 2.18
N ALA A 64 7.70 1.45 1.55
CA ALA A 64 9.05 1.36 2.10
C ALA A 64 9.78 2.68 1.82
N VAL A 65 10.35 3.28 2.87
CA VAL A 65 11.09 4.54 2.81
C VAL A 65 12.43 4.40 3.53
N GLU A 66 13.43 5.18 3.10
CA GLU A 66 14.75 5.24 3.76
C GLU A 66 14.70 6.18 4.97
N ASP A 67 14.02 7.32 4.82
CA ASP A 67 13.87 8.35 5.86
C ASP A 67 12.39 8.51 6.24
N ILE A 68 12.04 7.98 7.42
CA ILE A 68 10.66 8.01 7.93
C ILE A 68 10.21 9.42 8.31
N GLU A 69 11.11 10.29 8.80
CA GLU A 69 10.76 11.65 9.21
C GLU A 69 10.44 12.50 7.99
N HIS A 70 11.28 12.41 6.96
CA HIS A 70 11.03 13.09 5.69
C HIS A 70 9.75 12.58 5.02
N ALA A 71 9.50 11.27 5.04
CA ALA A 71 8.26 10.71 4.51
C ALA A 71 7.02 11.20 5.26
N VAL A 72 7.07 11.30 6.59
CA VAL A 72 5.98 11.87 7.39
C VAL A 72 5.74 13.34 7.03
N GLU A 73 6.79 14.13 6.81
CA GLU A 73 6.66 15.53 6.39
C GLU A 73 6.03 15.65 4.99
N VAL A 74 6.44 14.81 4.03
CA VAL A 74 5.86 14.78 2.68
C VAL A 74 4.38 14.41 2.71
N TYR A 75 4.02 13.28 3.31
CA TYR A 75 2.63 12.80 3.32
C TYR A 75 1.74 13.64 4.26
N GLY A 76 2.29 14.10 5.38
CA GLY A 76 1.57 14.89 6.39
C GLY A 76 1.45 16.35 6.03
N SER A 77 2.57 17.07 5.90
CA SER A 77 2.56 18.53 5.75
C SER A 77 2.35 18.96 4.31
N GLN A 78 3.05 18.34 3.35
CA GLN A 78 2.98 18.76 1.94
C GLN A 78 1.67 18.30 1.28
N PHE A 79 1.32 17.02 1.45
CA PHE A 79 0.03 16.50 0.99
C PHE A 79 -1.15 16.91 1.88
N LYS A 80 -0.92 17.36 3.12
CA LYS A 80 -1.97 17.66 4.12
C LYS A 80 -2.87 16.47 4.42
N LEU A 81 -2.29 15.28 4.56
CA LEU A 81 -3.03 14.11 5.00
C LEU A 81 -2.91 13.95 6.53
N PRO A 82 -3.95 13.41 7.21
CA PRO A 82 -3.86 13.14 8.64
C PRO A 82 -2.82 12.05 8.93
N MET A 83 -1.69 12.45 9.52
CA MET A 83 -0.61 11.55 9.90
C MET A 83 -0.64 11.23 11.40
N GLY A 84 -0.41 9.96 11.73
CA GLY A 84 -0.07 9.55 13.10
C GLY A 84 1.39 9.80 13.45
N ASN A 85 1.73 9.62 14.71
CA ASN A 85 3.11 9.67 15.19
C ASN A 85 3.96 8.53 14.57
N ILE A 86 5.27 8.75 14.50
CA ILE A 86 6.25 7.68 14.24
C ILE A 86 6.29 6.78 15.47
N LEU A 87 6.09 5.49 15.25
CA LEU A 87 6.08 4.46 16.29
C LEU A 87 7.19 3.45 16.05
N ASP A 88 7.76 2.94 17.15
CA ASP A 88 8.64 1.79 17.15
C ASP A 88 7.82 0.50 17.05
N ASP A 89 7.86 -0.17 15.90
CA ASP A 89 7.32 -1.51 15.76
C ASP A 89 8.46 -2.53 15.94
N ALA A 90 8.79 -2.81 17.20
CA ALA A 90 9.87 -3.71 17.56
C ALA A 90 9.63 -5.17 17.13
N GLU A 91 8.36 -5.56 16.98
CA GLU A 91 7.99 -6.90 16.51
C GLU A 91 8.36 -7.08 15.04
N ARG A 92 8.01 -6.10 14.20
CA ARG A 92 8.35 -6.09 12.78
C ARG A 92 9.75 -5.55 12.47
N GLY A 93 10.41 -4.90 13.43
CA GLY A 93 11.75 -4.33 13.30
C GLY A 93 11.80 -3.05 12.47
N VAL A 94 10.72 -2.25 12.47
CA VAL A 94 10.62 -1.04 11.63
C VAL A 94 10.16 0.16 12.44
N TRP A 95 10.54 1.35 12.00
CA TRP A 95 9.78 2.55 12.30
C TRP A 95 8.54 2.58 11.41
N SER A 96 7.38 2.91 11.98
CA SER A 96 6.11 2.95 11.26
C SER A 96 5.35 4.24 11.54
N ALA A 97 4.77 4.84 10.50
CA ALA A 97 3.82 5.94 10.62
C ALA A 97 2.63 5.69 9.68
N ILE A 98 1.41 5.94 10.17
CA ILE A 98 0.18 5.65 9.41
C ILE A 98 -0.55 6.94 9.07
N CYS A 99 -0.70 7.17 7.78
CA CYS A 99 -1.61 8.15 7.20
C CYS A 99 -3.05 7.60 7.20
N ARG A 100 -4.00 8.34 7.78
CA ARG A 100 -5.43 7.97 7.82
C ARG A 100 -6.29 9.03 7.12
N PRO A 101 -6.45 8.97 5.79
CA PRO A 101 -7.39 9.83 5.09
C PRO A 101 -8.82 9.67 5.65
N PRO A 102 -9.69 10.69 5.54
CA PRO A 102 -11.07 10.62 6.05
C PRO A 102 -11.92 9.50 5.41
N THR A 103 -11.55 9.04 4.21
CA THR A 103 -12.23 7.97 3.47
C THR A 103 -11.22 7.11 2.74
N GLY A 104 -11.52 5.81 2.59
CA GLY A 104 -10.66 4.86 1.87
C GLY A 104 -9.70 4.10 2.80
N GLY A 105 -8.70 3.44 2.21
CA GLY A 105 -7.66 2.74 2.95
C GLY A 105 -6.60 3.68 3.55
N VAL A 106 -5.70 3.11 4.33
CA VAL A 106 -4.58 3.83 4.98
C VAL A 106 -3.28 3.69 4.19
N ILE A 107 -2.35 4.64 4.36
CA ILE A 107 -0.99 4.52 3.85
C ILE A 107 -0.08 4.32 5.05
N GLU A 108 0.64 3.21 5.10
CA GLU A 108 1.63 2.93 6.13
C GLU A 108 3.02 3.15 5.54
N LEU A 109 3.76 4.08 6.14
CA LEU A 109 5.17 4.34 5.85
C LEU A 109 6.01 3.47 6.78
N VAL A 110 6.96 2.72 6.24
CA VAL A 110 7.86 1.88 7.02
C VAL A 110 9.32 2.12 6.65
N ALA A 111 10.17 2.29 7.65
CA ALA A 111 11.62 2.36 7.49
C ALA A 111 12.29 1.28 8.35
N VAL A 112 13.37 0.70 7.84
CA VAL A 112 14.11 -0.38 8.53
C VAL A 112 14.71 0.18 9.82
N LYS A 113 14.49 -0.52 10.93
CA LYS A 113 15.12 -0.23 12.22
C LYS A 113 16.03 -1.37 12.68
N ASP A 114 15.54 -2.61 12.58
CA ASP A 114 16.24 -3.82 12.99
C ASP A 114 16.10 -4.89 11.91
N PRO A 115 17.07 -5.02 10.99
CA PRO A 115 17.01 -5.98 9.89
C PRO A 115 17.16 -7.44 10.34
N SER A 116 17.37 -7.71 11.64
CA SER A 116 17.31 -9.09 12.16
C SER A 116 15.87 -9.63 12.20
N ARG A 117 14.86 -8.75 12.14
CA ARG A 117 13.45 -9.13 12.03
C ARG A 117 13.07 -9.45 10.59
N THR A 118 12.26 -10.51 10.41
CA THR A 118 11.88 -11.01 9.09
C THR A 118 11.21 -9.95 8.22
N PHE A 119 10.30 -9.15 8.78
CA PHE A 119 9.62 -8.09 8.03
C PHE A 119 10.59 -6.97 7.65
N ALA A 120 11.35 -6.43 8.60
CA ALA A 120 12.37 -5.43 8.36
C ALA A 120 13.39 -5.87 7.30
N ARG A 121 13.86 -7.13 7.34
CA ARG A 121 14.76 -7.68 6.32
C ARG A 121 14.13 -7.71 4.93
N ALA A 122 12.82 -7.96 4.83
CA ALA A 122 12.10 -7.92 3.57
C ALA A 122 11.94 -6.49 3.04
N ILE A 123 11.75 -5.50 3.92
CA ILE A 123 11.76 -4.07 3.58
C ILE A 123 13.15 -3.63 3.12
N GLU A 124 14.20 -4.01 3.85
CA GLU A 124 15.59 -3.71 3.48
C GLU A 124 15.92 -4.22 2.08
N ARG A 125 15.65 -5.50 1.80
CA ARG A 125 15.84 -6.08 0.47
C ARG A 125 15.03 -5.34 -0.61
N HIS A 126 13.81 -4.93 -0.29
CA HIS A 126 13.01 -4.13 -1.23
C HIS A 126 13.69 -2.80 -1.56
N LEU A 127 14.20 -2.10 -0.55
CA LEU A 127 14.93 -0.83 -0.74
C LEU A 127 16.23 -1.05 -1.54
N GLU A 128 16.98 -2.11 -1.27
CA GLU A 128 18.21 -2.45 -2.02
C GLU A 128 17.93 -2.75 -3.51
N GLU A 129 16.86 -3.49 -3.80
CA GLU A 129 16.54 -3.95 -5.15
C GLU A 129 15.76 -2.92 -5.98
N LYS A 130 14.89 -2.13 -5.33
CA LYS A 130 13.88 -1.29 -5.99
C LYS A 130 13.89 0.17 -5.55
N ARG A 131 14.70 0.52 -4.54
CA ARG A 131 14.67 1.80 -3.83
C ARG A 131 13.34 2.00 -3.08
N GLU A 132 13.13 3.20 -2.55
CA GLU A 132 11.85 3.60 -1.94
C GLU A 132 10.66 3.37 -2.89
N GLY A 133 9.53 2.94 -2.33
CA GLY A 133 8.31 2.71 -3.12
C GLY A 133 7.26 1.84 -2.44
N MET A 134 6.22 1.51 -3.22
CA MET A 134 5.14 0.64 -2.77
C MET A 134 5.69 -0.78 -2.53
N TYR A 135 5.68 -1.20 -1.27
CA TYR A 135 6.08 -2.54 -0.86
C TYR A 135 4.96 -3.55 -1.11
N ALA A 136 3.75 -3.26 -0.60
CA ALA A 136 2.60 -4.18 -0.66
C ALA A 136 1.24 -3.46 -0.62
N LEU A 137 0.24 -4.13 -1.19
CA LEU A 137 -1.18 -3.82 -1.01
C LEU A 137 -1.78 -4.81 0.00
N VAL A 138 -2.58 -4.33 0.93
CA VAL A 138 -3.23 -5.17 1.95
C VAL A 138 -4.73 -5.18 1.73
N LEU A 139 -5.29 -6.40 1.70
CA LEU A 139 -6.73 -6.69 1.65
C LEU A 139 -7.10 -7.48 2.90
N GLU A 140 -8.39 -7.59 3.17
CA GLU A 140 -8.95 -8.33 4.29
C GLU A 140 -9.86 -9.46 3.81
N SER A 141 -9.90 -10.53 4.59
CA SER A 141 -10.76 -11.68 4.40
C SER A 141 -11.41 -12.06 5.73
N SER A 142 -12.69 -12.40 5.70
CA SER A 142 -13.39 -12.97 6.87
C SER A 142 -13.01 -14.43 7.14
N ASP A 143 -12.44 -15.12 6.14
CA ASP A 143 -12.00 -16.52 6.24
C ASP A 143 -10.73 -16.71 5.38
N LEU A 144 -9.56 -16.66 6.02
CA LEU A 144 -8.28 -16.83 5.32
C LEU A 144 -8.11 -18.22 4.69
N PRO A 145 -8.40 -19.34 5.39
CA PRO A 145 -8.34 -20.68 4.77
C PRO A 145 -9.21 -20.83 3.52
N ALA A 146 -10.47 -20.38 3.56
CA ALA A 146 -11.36 -20.45 2.41
C ALA A 146 -10.86 -19.58 1.25
N THR A 147 -10.38 -18.37 1.55
CA THR A 147 -9.77 -17.47 0.57
C THR A 147 -8.53 -18.08 -0.09
N ALA A 148 -7.63 -18.69 0.68
CA ALA A 148 -6.45 -19.37 0.13
C ALA A 148 -6.85 -20.50 -0.84
N LYS A 149 -7.84 -21.33 -0.44
CA LYS A 149 -8.36 -22.41 -1.28
C LYS A 149 -9.01 -21.89 -2.57
N SER A 150 -9.80 -20.81 -2.46
CA SER A 150 -10.46 -20.20 -3.62
C SER A 150 -9.43 -19.62 -4.59
N LEU A 151 -8.48 -18.82 -4.12
CA LEU A 151 -7.42 -18.23 -4.96
C LEU A 151 -6.57 -19.32 -5.64
N ALA A 152 -6.16 -20.35 -4.89
CA ALA A 152 -5.44 -21.49 -5.45
C ALA A 152 -6.27 -22.24 -6.52
N GLY A 153 -7.58 -22.40 -6.30
CA GLY A 153 -8.49 -22.99 -7.28
C GLY A 153 -8.62 -22.18 -8.57
N HIS A 154 -8.28 -20.89 -8.56
CA HIS A 154 -8.22 -20.02 -9.72
C HIS A 154 -6.80 -19.90 -10.31
N GLY A 155 -5.85 -20.72 -9.85
CA GLY A 155 -4.47 -20.73 -10.34
C GLY A 155 -3.59 -19.60 -9.79
N ILE A 156 -4.03 -18.89 -8.75
CA ILE A 156 -3.23 -17.86 -8.07
C ILE A 156 -2.48 -18.52 -6.92
N ARG A 157 -1.16 -18.39 -6.90
CA ARG A 157 -0.34 -18.91 -5.80
C ARG A 157 -0.57 -18.07 -4.56
N VAL A 158 -0.74 -18.74 -3.42
CA VAL A 158 -0.91 -18.11 -2.12
C VAL A 158 -0.11 -18.90 -1.10
N HIS A 159 0.64 -18.20 -0.25
CA HIS A 159 1.36 -18.81 0.88
C HIS A 159 1.28 -17.91 2.11
N PRO A 160 1.45 -18.43 3.33
CA PRO A 160 1.61 -17.59 4.51
C PRO A 160 2.81 -16.65 4.36
N ALA A 161 2.71 -15.44 4.91
CA ALA A 161 3.81 -14.49 4.95
C ALA A 161 4.91 -15.01 5.88
N ALA A 162 6.17 -14.77 5.51
CA ALA A 162 7.31 -15.26 6.28
C ALA A 162 7.41 -14.62 7.67
N ASP A 163 6.96 -13.37 7.81
CA ASP A 163 6.92 -12.60 9.05
C ASP A 163 5.66 -12.83 9.89
N ASN A 164 4.54 -13.28 9.28
CA ASN A 164 3.29 -13.50 9.99
C ASN A 164 2.44 -14.60 9.33
N ARG A 165 2.28 -15.74 10.01
CA ARG A 165 1.52 -16.89 9.50
C ARG A 165 0.02 -16.64 9.34
N ASN A 166 -0.52 -15.61 10.00
CA ASN A 166 -1.92 -15.20 9.88
C ASN A 166 -2.13 -14.17 8.76
N VAL A 167 -1.11 -13.95 7.93
CA VAL A 167 -1.21 -13.15 6.70
C VAL A 167 -0.88 -14.06 5.53
N LEU A 168 -1.70 -14.02 4.49
CA LEU A 168 -1.43 -14.68 3.22
C LEU A 168 -0.75 -13.70 2.27
N GLU A 169 0.09 -14.21 1.38
CA GLU A 169 0.75 -13.45 0.33
C GLU A 169 0.44 -14.06 -1.04
N VAL A 170 0.02 -13.20 -1.97
CA VAL A 170 0.08 -13.47 -3.41
C VAL A 170 1.39 -12.87 -3.91
N PRO A 171 2.28 -13.69 -4.49
CA PRO A 171 3.60 -13.22 -4.89
C PRO A 171 3.51 -12.28 -6.09
N ARG A 172 4.57 -11.49 -6.28
CA ARG A 172 4.62 -10.42 -7.28
C ARG A 172 4.44 -10.93 -8.70
N GLU A 173 4.92 -12.13 -9.00
CA GLU A 173 4.82 -12.71 -10.34
C GLU A 173 3.36 -13.05 -10.71
N ASP A 174 2.49 -13.30 -9.73
CA ASP A 174 1.07 -13.59 -9.93
C ASP A 174 0.18 -12.34 -9.86
N ALA A 175 0.76 -11.20 -9.46
CA ALA A 175 0.07 -9.92 -9.27
C ALA A 175 0.76 -8.76 -10.00
N PHE A 176 1.34 -9.04 -11.18
CA PHE A 176 1.91 -8.03 -12.09
C PHE A 176 2.92 -7.07 -11.42
N GLY A 177 3.74 -7.61 -10.52
CA GLY A 177 4.78 -6.87 -9.79
C GLY A 177 4.36 -6.35 -8.42
N ALA A 178 3.06 -6.35 -8.10
CA ALA A 178 2.56 -5.97 -6.78
C ALA A 178 2.59 -7.16 -5.81
N LEU A 179 3.00 -6.94 -4.56
CA LEU A 179 2.78 -7.92 -3.50
C LEU A 179 1.41 -7.66 -2.89
N ILE A 180 0.57 -8.68 -2.84
CA ILE A 180 -0.72 -8.59 -2.16
C ILE A 180 -0.62 -9.37 -0.86
N ARG A 181 -0.86 -8.69 0.26
CA ARG A 181 -1.02 -9.29 1.58
C ARG A 181 -2.50 -9.37 1.91
N ILE A 182 -2.95 -10.49 2.45
CA ILE A 182 -4.36 -10.69 2.86
C ILE A 182 -4.36 -11.06 4.34
N GLN A 183 -4.99 -10.23 5.16
CA GLN A 183 -5.11 -10.44 6.60
C GLN A 183 -6.56 -10.77 6.98
N ALA A 184 -6.76 -11.23 8.22
CA ALA A 184 -8.10 -11.34 8.77
C ALA A 184 -8.72 -9.94 8.95
N ALA A 185 -10.01 -9.81 8.66
CA ALA A 185 -10.81 -8.60 8.89
C ALA A 185 -11.00 -8.31 10.40
#